data_AF-A0A944NSW7-F1
#
_entry.id   AF-A0A944NSW7-F1
#
_cell.length_a   1.000
_cell.length_b   1.000
_cell.length_c   1.000
_cell.angle_alpha   90.00
_cell.angle_beta   90.00
_cell.angle_gamma   90.00
#
_symmetry.space_group_name_H-M   'P 1'
#
loop_
_entity.id
_entity.type
_entity.pdbx_description
1 polymer ?
#
loop_
_entity_poly.entity_id
_entity_poly.type
_entity_poly.pdbx_seq_one_letter_code
_entity_poly.pdbx_strand_id
1 'polypeptide(L)' 'MNDLGYQTVCAVCHGFDGKEINFKDPPKAEYVGTVCKKNPWEGLHKIRFGQPGVGMVALTALGIDTAVDILAYCQSLPAK' A
#
# COMPACT_ATOMS: atom_id res chain seq x y z
N MET A 1 12.09 3.39 10.42
CA MET A 1 10.80 3.21 11.10
C MET A 1 10.26 1.87 10.67
N ASN A 2 10.12 0.92 11.59
CA ASN A 2 9.45 -0.35 11.32
C ASN A 2 7.98 -0.15 11.66
N ASP A 3 7.13 0.08 10.66
CA ASP A 3 5.69 0.05 10.90
C ASP A 3 5.23 -1.41 10.95
N LEU A 4 4.82 -1.83 12.14
CA LEU A 4 4.21 -3.14 12.35
C LEU A 4 2.88 -3.27 11.60
N GLY A 5 2.17 -2.17 11.33
CA GLY A 5 0.90 -2.15 10.61
C GLY A 5 1.02 -2.73 9.20
N TYR A 6 1.90 -2.18 8.37
CA TYR A 6 2.14 -2.71 7.02
C TYR A 6 2.61 -4.18 7.06
N GLN A 7 3.61 -4.47 7.90
CA GLN A 7 4.26 -5.79 7.91
C GLN A 7 3.32 -6.90 8.37
N THR A 8 2.36 -6.60 9.25
CA THR A 8 1.36 -7.57 9.73
C THR A 8 0.15 -7.70 8.82
N VAL A 9 -0.34 -6.60 8.23
CA VAL A 9 -1.64 -6.59 7.53
C VAL A 9 -1.50 -6.55 6.01
N CYS A 10 -0.52 -5.82 5.49
CA CYS A 10 -0.41 -5.53 4.06
C CYS A 10 0.56 -6.48 3.34
N ALA A 11 1.66 -6.85 4.02
CA ALA A 11 2.72 -7.68 3.43
C ALA A 11 2.25 -9.09 3.02
N VAL A 12 1.16 -9.59 3.62
CA VAL A 12 0.55 -10.88 3.24
C VAL A 12 0.12 -10.93 1.77
N CYS A 13 -0.24 -9.78 1.18
CA CYS A 13 -0.59 -9.67 -0.23
C CYS A 13 0.46 -8.92 -1.04
N HIS A 14 1.05 -7.87 -0.47
CA HIS A 14 1.95 -6.97 -1.20
C HIS A 14 3.43 -7.35 -1.09
N GLY A 15 3.78 -8.34 -0.27
CA GLY A 15 5.15 -8.69 0.06
C GLY A 15 5.79 -7.71 1.04
N PHE A 16 6.85 -8.16 1.70
CA PHE A 16 7.58 -7.36 2.70
C PHE A 16 8.27 -6.14 2.09
N ASP A 17 8.59 -6.18 0.79
CA ASP A 17 9.16 -5.06 0.03
C ASP A 17 8.12 -4.31 -0.82
N GLY A 18 6.85 -4.72 -0.79
CA GLY A 18 5.78 -4.09 -1.56
C GLY A 18 5.75 -4.40 -3.04
N LYS A 19 6.53 -5.39 -3.52
CA LYS A 19 6.68 -5.72 -4.95
C LYS A 19 6.00 -7.00 -5.42
N GLU A 20 5.29 -7.71 -4.54
CA GLU A 20 4.67 -9.00 -4.88
C GLU A 20 3.60 -8.85 -5.98
N ILE A 21 2.83 -7.75 -5.93
CA ILE A 21 1.79 -7.45 -6.91
C ILE A 21 2.21 -6.24 -7.73
N ASN A 22 2.40 -6.48 -9.03
CA ASN A 22 2.54 -5.42 -10.01
C ASN A 22 1.15 -4.97 -10.49
N PHE A 23 0.75 -3.75 -10.17
CA PHE A 23 -0.56 -3.17 -10.50
C PHE A 23 -0.73 -2.76 -11.96
N LYS A 24 0.30 -2.94 -12.81
CA LYS A 24 0.30 -2.60 -14.24
C LYS A 24 1.15 -3.59 -15.04
N ASP A 25 1.03 -3.60 -16.36
CA ASP A 25 1.86 -4.48 -17.19
C ASP A 25 3.28 -3.92 -17.41
N PRO A 26 4.30 -4.79 -17.59
CA PRO A 26 5.61 -4.37 -18.09
C PRO A 26 5.50 -3.59 -19.43
N PRO A 27 6.34 -2.58 -19.67
CA PRO A 27 7.44 -2.09 -18.82
C PRO A 27 6.98 -1.09 -17.73
N LYS A 28 5.68 -0.85 -17.57
CA LYS A 28 5.12 0.17 -16.69
C LYS A 28 4.76 -0.40 -15.31
N ALA A 29 5.60 -1.25 -14.72
CA ALA A 29 5.30 -2.10 -13.56
C ALA A 29 4.98 -1.38 -12.22
N GLU A 30 3.75 -1.11 -11.79
CA GLU A 30 3.47 -0.27 -10.60
C GLU A 30 3.37 -1.04 -9.28
N TYR A 31 4.06 -0.59 -8.23
CA TYR A 31 4.09 -1.25 -6.91
C TYR A 31 3.58 -0.34 -5.79
N VAL A 32 3.42 -0.87 -4.57
CA VAL A 32 2.92 -0.11 -3.40
C VAL A 32 3.73 1.16 -3.18
N GLY A 33 5.06 1.04 -3.15
CA GLY A 33 5.95 2.20 -2.98
C GLY A 33 5.81 3.23 -4.11
N THR A 34 5.55 2.80 -5.35
CA THR A 34 5.31 3.72 -6.47
C THR A 34 4.02 4.52 -6.29
N VAL A 35 2.90 3.85 -5.97
CA VAL A 35 1.60 4.51 -5.77
C VAL A 35 1.68 5.50 -4.61
N CYS A 36 2.19 5.05 -3.46
CA CYS A 36 2.19 5.85 -2.24
C CYS A 36 3.12 7.07 -2.32
N LYS A 37 4.22 7.00 -3.10
CA LYS A 37 5.08 8.17 -3.38
C LYS A 37 4.49 9.12 -4.40
N LYS A 38 3.95 8.59 -5.52
CA LYS A 38 3.49 9.41 -6.65
C LYS A 38 2.13 10.08 -6.38
N ASN A 39 1.22 9.36 -5.73
CA ASN A 39 -0.11 9.84 -5.40
C ASN A 39 -0.51 9.38 -3.98
N PRO A 40 0.01 10.05 -2.94
CA PRO A 40 -0.27 9.70 -1.55
C PRO A 40 -1.77 9.69 -1.22
N TRP A 41 -2.54 10.57 -1.86
CA TRP A 41 -4.00 10.64 -1.70
C TRP A 41 -4.69 9.36 -2.17
N GLU A 42 -4.29 8.83 -3.31
CA GLU A 42 -4.76 7.54 -3.80
C GLU A 42 -4.31 6.40 -2.89
N GLY A 43 -3.06 6.40 -2.45
CA GLY A 43 -2.55 5.42 -1.48
C GLY A 43 -3.40 5.39 -0.21
N LEU A 44 -3.65 6.55 0.40
CA LEU A 44 -4.47 6.66 1.59
C LEU A 44 -5.92 6.23 1.35
N HIS A 45 -6.50 6.64 0.22
CA HIS A 45 -7.85 6.25 -0.14
C HIS A 45 -7.96 4.72 -0.26
N LYS A 46 -7.01 4.08 -0.93
CA LYS A 46 -6.98 2.62 -1.10
C LYS A 46 -6.73 1.88 0.21
N ILE A 47 -5.87 2.38 1.10
CA ILE A 47 -5.68 1.81 2.44
C ILE A 47 -7.03 1.82 3.20
N ARG A 48 -7.75 2.93 3.14
CA ARG A 48 -9.01 3.07 3.89
C ARG A 48 -10.17 2.32 3.25
N PHE A 49 -10.30 2.35 1.93
CA PHE A 49 -11.51 1.93 1.23
C PHE A 49 -11.31 0.73 0.29
N GLY A 50 -10.10 0.18 0.21
CA GLY A 50 -9.77 -0.95 -0.65
C GLY A 50 -9.64 -0.56 -2.13
N GLN A 51 -9.61 -1.58 -3.00
CA GLN A 51 -9.66 -1.39 -4.46
C GLN A 51 -10.81 -2.23 -5.04
N PRO A 52 -11.81 -1.60 -5.69
CA PRO A 52 -12.94 -2.32 -6.27
C PRO A 52 -12.51 -3.36 -7.32
N GLY A 53 -13.20 -4.50 -7.36
CA GLY A 53 -13.01 -5.55 -8.37
C GLY A 53 -11.78 -6.44 -8.16
N VAL A 54 -11.03 -6.25 -7.08
CA VAL A 54 -9.88 -7.09 -6.70
C VAL A 54 -9.89 -7.41 -5.20
N GLY A 55 -9.02 -8.30 -4.74
CA GLY A 55 -8.95 -8.74 -3.34
C GLY A 55 -8.41 -7.73 -2.33
N MET A 56 -8.21 -6.46 -2.71
CA MET A 56 -7.71 -5.43 -1.78
C MET A 56 -8.86 -4.93 -0.89
N VAL A 57 -8.79 -5.30 0.39
CA VAL A 57 -9.82 -5.02 1.39
C VAL A 57 -9.81 -3.57 1.87
N ALA A 58 -10.97 -3.10 2.35
CA ALA A 58 -11.09 -1.83 3.05
C ALA A 58 -10.66 -1.97 4.52
N LEU A 59 -9.74 -1.13 4.98
CA LEU A 59 -9.22 -1.17 6.36
C LEU A 59 -9.68 0.03 7.21
N THR A 60 -10.89 0.54 6.97
CA THR A 60 -11.47 1.67 7.73
C THR A 60 -11.46 1.47 9.25
N ALA A 61 -11.50 0.21 9.72
CA ALA A 61 -11.48 -0.14 11.13
C ALA A 61 -10.16 0.20 11.85
N LEU A 62 -9.04 0.38 11.14
CA LEU A 62 -7.73 0.70 11.75
C LEU A 62 -7.63 2.12 12.32
N GLY A 63 -8.59 2.99 12.01
CA GLY A 63 -8.51 4.42 12.35
C GLY A 63 -7.64 5.22 11.38
N ILE A 64 -7.78 6.55 11.40
CA ILE A 64 -7.09 7.43 10.45
C ILE A 64 -5.59 7.53 10.73
N ASP A 65 -5.18 7.57 12.00
CA ASP A 65 -3.77 7.72 12.38
C ASP A 65 -2.95 6.50 11.91
N THR A 66 -3.44 5.29 12.21
CA THR A 66 -2.83 4.04 11.70
C THR A 66 -2.76 4.01 10.17
N ALA A 67 -3.82 4.45 9.49
CA ALA A 67 -3.82 4.48 8.01
C ALA A 67 -2.78 5.46 7.44
N VAL A 68 -2.54 6.59 8.12
CA VAL A 68 -1.51 7.57 7.75
C VAL A 68 -0.11 7.04 8.05
N ASP A 69 0.09 6.34 9.17
CA ASP A 69 1.37 5.70 9.49
C ASP A 69 1.72 4.61 8.47
N ILE A 70 0.75 3.78 8.07
CA ILE A 70 0.91 2.79 7.00
C ILE A 70 1.27 3.50 5.69
N LEU A 71 0.59 4.59 5.32
CA LEU A 71 0.91 5.35 4.12
C LEU A 71 2.36 5.87 4.16
N ALA A 72 2.78 6.43 5.29
CA ALA A 72 4.14 6.95 5.48
C ALA A 72 5.18 5.82 5.37
N TYR A 73 4.90 4.64 5.93
CA TYR A 73 5.77 3.48 5.76
C TYR A 73 5.81 2.99 4.31
N CYS A 74 4.68 2.90 3.62
CA CYS A 74 4.61 2.54 2.20
C CYS A 74 5.46 3.47 1.33
N GLN A 75 5.57 4.76 1.69
CA GLN A 75 6.45 5.72 1.02
C GLN A 75 7.95 5.46 1.25
N SER A 76 8.33 4.62 2.21
CA SER A 76 9.72 4.17 2.37
C SER A 76 10.07 2.94 1.53
N LEU A 77 9.08 2.20 1.04
CA LEU A 77 9.28 0.98 0.25
C LEU A 77 9.92 1.27 -1.12
N PRO A 78 10.58 0.27 -1.73
CA PRO A 78 11.04 0.35 -3.11
C PRO A 78 9.93 0.84 -4.05
N ALA A 79 10.27 1.80 -4.91
CA ALA A 79 9.47 2.10 -6.09
C ALA A 79 10.03 1.32 -7.29
N LYS A 80 9.30 1.30 -8.41
CA LYS A 80 9.87 1.01 -9.74
C LYS A 80 11.27 1.57 -9.92
#